data_AF-A0A8S2XCM7-F1
#
_entry.id   AF-A0A8S2XCM7-F1
#
_cell.length_a   1.000
_cell.length_b   1.000
_cell.length_c   1.000
_cell.angle_alpha   90.00
_cell.angle_beta   90.00
_cell.angle_gamma   90.00
#
_symmetry.space_group_name_H-M   'P 1'
#
loop_
_entity.id
_entity.type
_entity.pdbx_description
1 polymer ?
#
loop_
_entity_poly.entity_id
_entity_poly.type
_entity_poly.pdbx_seq_one_letter_code
_entity_poly.pdbx_strand_id
1 'polypeptide(L)'
;SRKQNASVIMTINHRKLLMYACNTDEKIGQDQIAAFQWNEIVNYYIVDRKQKNSDNKENLFIFEYKRSSMKINKTVQCSTFYSLYLYDCFERVFHELNLVKPNNKTTANELQHIRENEPV
;
A
#
# COMPACT_ATOMS: atom_id res chain seq x y z
N SER A 1 15.44 -2.82 -8.45
CA SER A 1 14.50 -3.54 -7.57
C SER A 1 13.50 -4.28 -8.45
N ARG A 2 13.42 -5.62 -8.40
CA ARG A 2 12.39 -6.35 -9.18
C ARG A 2 11.02 -6.09 -8.54
N LYS A 3 10.07 -5.55 -9.30
CA LYS A 3 8.66 -5.48 -8.89
C LYS A 3 8.13 -6.92 -8.83
N GLN A 4 7.71 -7.36 -7.66
CA GLN A 4 7.02 -8.65 -7.51
C GLN A 4 5.53 -8.36 -7.51
N ASN A 5 4.82 -8.87 -8.52
CA ASN A 5 3.36 -8.81 -8.56
C ASN A 5 2.84 -10.13 -7.98
N ALA A 6 2.02 -10.04 -6.95
CA ALA A 6 1.39 -11.19 -6.31
C ALA A 6 -0.06 -10.83 -5.95
N SER A 7 -0.97 -11.79 -6.14
CA SER A 7 -2.31 -11.71 -5.58
C SER A 7 -2.22 -11.93 -4.08
N VAL A 8 -2.90 -11.09 -3.31
CA VAL A 8 -2.82 -11.11 -1.84
C VAL A 8 -4.18 -10.97 -1.22
N ILE A 9 -4.39 -11.67 -0.09
CA ILE A 9 -5.48 -11.38 0.84
C ILE A 9 -4.91 -10.48 1.94
N MET A 10 -5.56 -9.36 2.21
CA MET A 10 -5.16 -8.42 3.26
C MET A 10 -6.11 -8.55 4.46
N THR A 11 -5.56 -8.62 5.65
CA THR A 11 -6.32 -8.56 6.91
C THR A 11 -5.82 -7.40 7.75
N ILE A 12 -6.75 -6.52 8.11
CA ILE A 12 -6.50 -5.34 8.95
C ILE A 12 -7.05 -5.65 10.34
N ASN A 13 -6.18 -5.65 11.33
CA ASN A 13 -6.52 -5.89 12.72
C ASN A 13 -5.88 -4.84 13.61
N HIS A 14 -6.49 -4.53 14.76
CA HIS A 14 -6.01 -3.46 15.66
C HIS A 14 -4.54 -3.65 16.11
N ARG A 15 -4.02 -4.88 16.07
CA ARG A 15 -2.64 -5.17 16.50
C ARG A 15 -1.61 -5.11 15.37
N LYS A 16 -1.98 -5.51 14.15
CA LYS A 16 -1.05 -5.64 13.02
C LYS A 16 -1.80 -5.61 11.70
N LEU A 17 -1.07 -5.47 10.61
CA LEU A 17 -1.54 -5.72 9.25
C LEU A 17 -0.96 -7.06 8.78
N LEU A 18 -1.78 -7.90 8.15
CA LEU A 18 -1.36 -9.17 7.57
C LEU A 18 -1.64 -9.18 6.07
N MET A 19 -0.67 -9.66 5.30
CA MET A 19 -0.82 -9.93 3.87
C MET A 19 -0.44 -11.38 3.59
N TYR A 20 -1.40 -12.12 3.03
CA TYR A 20 -1.26 -13.52 2.66
C TYR A 20 -1.07 -13.58 1.15
N ALA A 21 0.07 -14.08 0.69
CA ALA A 21 0.24 -14.33 -0.74
C ALA A 21 -0.62 -15.53 -1.18
N CYS A 22 -1.41 -15.34 -2.23
CA CYS A 22 -2.14 -16.42 -2.87
C CYS A 22 -1.24 -17.07 -3.91
N ASN A 23 -1.13 -18.40 -3.87
CA ASN A 23 -0.56 -19.16 -4.98
C ASN A 23 -1.64 -19.43 -6.04
N THR A 24 -1.23 -19.96 -7.20
CA THR A 24 -2.07 -20.20 -8.39
C THR A 24 -3.30 -21.09 -8.14
N ASP A 25 -3.35 -21.79 -7.00
CA ASP A 25 -4.47 -22.67 -6.62
C ASP A 25 -5.39 -22.01 -5.57
N GLU A 26 -5.31 -20.69 -5.39
CA GLU A 26 -6.07 -19.90 -4.39
C GLU A 26 -5.89 -20.37 -2.93
N LYS A 27 -4.90 -21.22 -2.66
CA LYS A 27 -4.61 -21.69 -1.31
C LYS A 27 -3.69 -20.69 -0.62
N ILE A 28 -4.05 -20.33 0.61
CA ILE A 28 -3.16 -19.57 1.48
C ILE A 28 -1.98 -20.50 1.82
N GLY A 29 -0.82 -20.26 1.20
CA GLY A 29 0.41 -20.91 1.63
C GLY A 29 0.73 -20.41 3.04
N GLN A 30 0.69 -21.31 4.04
CA GLN A 30 0.95 -20.94 5.45
C GLN A 30 2.32 -20.27 5.64
N ASP A 31 3.26 -20.50 4.71
CA ASP A 31 4.63 -19.98 4.76
C ASP A 31 4.84 -18.61 4.09
N GLN A 32 3.79 -17.97 3.55
CA GLN A 32 3.91 -16.69 2.82
C GLN A 32 3.06 -15.56 3.43
N ILE A 33 3.20 -15.37 4.75
CA ILE A 33 2.52 -14.30 5.48
C ILE A 33 3.50 -13.16 5.75
N ALA A 34 3.22 -11.99 5.18
CA ALA A 34 3.88 -10.75 5.58
C ALA A 34 3.07 -10.09 6.69
N ALA A 35 3.67 -9.96 7.88
CA ALA A 35 3.09 -9.22 9.00
C ALA A 35 3.80 -7.87 9.17
N PHE A 36 3.01 -6.83 9.47
CA PHE A 36 3.48 -5.48 9.74
C PHE A 36 2.86 -4.96 11.04
N GLN A 37 3.68 -4.41 11.92
CA GLN A 37 3.18 -3.64 13.06
C GLN A 37 2.76 -2.25 12.59
N TRP A 38 1.75 -1.67 13.23
CA TRP A 38 1.27 -0.34 12.82
C TRP A 38 2.32 0.76 12.97
N ASN A 39 3.22 0.63 13.96
CA ASN A 39 4.35 1.54 14.14
C ASN A 39 5.48 1.37 13.10
N GLU A 40 5.46 0.29 12.30
CA GLU A 40 6.38 0.12 11.17
C GLU A 40 5.89 0.88 9.94
N ILE A 41 4.59 1.20 9.86
CA ILE A 41 4.01 1.96 8.74
C ILE A 41 4.35 3.43 8.95
N VAL A 42 5.09 3.99 8.00
CA VAL A 42 5.62 5.36 8.07
C VAL A 42 4.92 6.31 7.10
N ASN A 43 4.24 5.79 6.09
CA ASN A 43 3.44 6.57 5.16
C ASN A 43 2.34 5.72 4.51
N TYR A 44 1.22 6.34 4.12
CA TYR A 44 0.21 5.72 3.25
C TYR A 44 -0.61 6.78 2.51
N TYR A 45 -0.93 6.52 1.25
CA TYR A 45 -1.63 7.47 0.38
C TYR A 45 -2.29 6.77 -0.81
N ILE A 46 -3.16 7.50 -1.51
CA ILE A 46 -3.83 7.04 -2.73
C ILE A 46 -3.28 7.79 -3.93
N VAL A 47 -3.08 7.06 -5.03
CA VAL A 47 -2.66 7.62 -6.32
C VAL A 47 -3.70 7.29 -7.38
N ASP A 48 -4.16 8.32 -8.08
CA ASP A 48 -4.96 8.15 -9.28
C ASP A 48 -4.10 7.59 -10.41
N ARG A 49 -4.42 6.38 -10.85
CA ARG A 49 -3.83 5.75 -12.04
C ARG A 49 -4.81 5.90 -13.19
N LYS A 50 -4.53 6.86 -14.08
CA LYS A 50 -5.12 6.83 -15.42
C LYS A 50 -4.51 5.66 -16.20
N GLN A 51 -5.34 4.74 -16.68
CA GLN A 51 -4.91 3.79 -17.71
C GLN A 51 -4.82 4.53 -19.04
N LYS A 52 -3.76 4.26 -19.83
CA LYS A 52 -3.72 4.78 -21.21
C LYS A 52 -4.88 4.11 -21.97
N ASN A 53 -5.69 4.93 -22.66
CA ASN A 53 -6.83 4.51 -23.49
C ASN A 53 -8.05 3.95 -22.74
N SER A 54 -8.26 4.34 -21.48
CA SER A 54 -9.50 4.05 -20.76
C SER A 54 -9.95 5.25 -19.94
N ASP A 55 -11.25 5.55 -19.98
CA ASP A 55 -11.88 6.53 -19.09
C ASP A 55 -11.99 6.01 -17.65
N ASN A 56 -11.71 4.72 -17.42
CA ASN A 56 -11.68 4.15 -16.07
C ASN A 56 -10.45 4.66 -15.32
N LYS A 57 -10.70 5.43 -14.27
CA LYS A 57 -9.71 5.78 -13.25
C LYS A 57 -9.60 4.62 -12.27
N GLU A 58 -8.38 4.10 -12.09
CA GLU A 58 -8.08 3.16 -11.01
C GLU A 58 -7.34 3.88 -9.90
N ASN A 59 -7.70 3.61 -8.65
CA ASN A 59 -6.98 4.13 -7.49
C ASN A 59 -5.99 3.08 -7.01
N LEU A 60 -4.74 3.47 -6.82
CA LEU A 60 -3.74 2.63 -6.15
C LEU A 60 -3.62 3.07 -4.70
N PHE A 61 -3.78 2.13 -3.77
CA PHE A 61 -3.41 2.35 -2.38
C PHE A 61 -1.93 2.02 -2.19
N ILE A 62 -1.16 2.95 -1.61
CA ILE A 62 0.27 2.79 -1.38
C ILE A 62 0.54 2.95 0.12
N PHE A 63 1.34 2.05 0.69
CA PHE A 63 1.91 2.26 2.02
C PHE A 63 3.41 2.01 2.02
N GLU A 64 4.10 2.74 2.91
CA GLU A 64 5.52 2.60 3.17
C GLU A 64 5.73 2.07 4.58
N TYR A 65 6.68 1.16 4.73
CA TYR A 65 7.07 0.63 6.02
C TYR A 65 8.58 0.65 6.22
N LYS A 66 9.00 0.72 7.48
CA LYS A 66 10.39 0.62 7.90
C LYS A 66 10.50 -0.28 9.13
N ARG A 67 11.13 -1.44 8.96
CA ARG A 67 11.50 -2.30 10.10
C ARG A 67 12.76 -1.78 10.76
N SER A 68 12.94 -2.07 12.05
CA SER A 68 14.12 -1.66 12.83
C SER A 68 15.45 -2.11 12.19
N SER A 69 15.46 -3.25 11.51
CA SER A 69 16.64 -3.79 10.81
C SER A 69 16.91 -3.15 9.43
N MET A 70 15.98 -2.33 8.92
CA MET A 70 16.07 -1.75 7.58
C MET A 70 16.67 -0.35 7.60
N LYS A 71 17.64 -0.11 6.71
CA LYS A 71 18.21 1.22 6.49
C LYS A 71 17.26 2.16 5.73
N ILE A 72 16.44 1.59 4.82
CA ILE A 72 15.54 2.32 3.92
C ILE A 72 14.10 1.89 4.11
N ASN A 73 13.16 2.78 3.78
CA ASN A 73 11.74 2.44 3.70
C ASN A 73 11.49 1.49 2.52
N LYS A 74 10.44 0.68 2.62
CA LYS A 74 9.93 -0.17 1.55
C LYS A 74 8.51 0.22 1.23
N THR A 75 8.19 0.24 -0.06
CA THR A 75 6.87 0.65 -0.58
C THR A 75 6.10 -0.58 -1.05
N VAL A 76 4.82 -0.66 -0.68
CA VAL A 76 3.86 -1.64 -1.17
C VAL A 76 2.78 -0.91 -1.94
N GLN A 77 2.51 -1.37 -3.17
CA GLN A 77 1.46 -0.82 -4.02
C GLN A 77 0.34 -1.85 -4.14
N CYS A 78 -0.85 -1.49 -3.71
CA CYS A 78 -2.05 -2.32 -3.74
C CYS A 78 -2.95 -1.84 -4.88
N SER A 79 -3.13 -2.70 -5.88
CA SER A 79 -4.11 -2.49 -6.95
C SER A 79 -5.40 -3.21 -6.57
N THR A 80 -6.43 -2.46 -6.20
CA THR A 80 -7.71 -3.02 -5.77
C THR A 80 -8.84 -2.01 -5.98
N PHE A 81 -10.06 -2.51 -6.19
CA PHE A 81 -11.25 -1.65 -6.21
C PHE A 81 -11.58 -1.04 -4.84
N TYR A 82 -10.95 -1.54 -3.77
CA TYR A 82 -11.19 -1.11 -2.40
C TYR A 82 -10.15 -0.09 -1.89
N SER A 83 -9.40 0.59 -2.75
CA SER A 83 -8.28 1.47 -2.34
C SER A 83 -8.71 2.59 -1.40
N LEU A 84 -9.88 3.21 -1.62
CA LEU A 84 -10.42 4.23 -0.71
C LEU A 84 -10.75 3.63 0.67
N TYR A 85 -11.43 2.48 0.67
CA TYR A 85 -11.81 1.79 1.90
C TYR A 85 -10.57 1.34 2.71
N LEU A 86 -9.50 0.89 2.04
CA LEU A 86 -8.24 0.57 2.71
C LEU A 86 -7.60 1.79 3.38
N TYR A 87 -7.65 2.95 2.73
CA TYR A 87 -7.16 4.19 3.31
C TYR A 87 -7.96 4.56 4.57
N ASP A 88 -9.30 4.51 4.51
CA ASP A 88 -10.15 4.78 5.68
C ASP A 88 -9.89 3.79 6.83
N CYS A 89 -9.58 2.53 6.53
CA CYS A 89 -9.19 1.55 7.54
C CYS A 89 -7.85 1.91 8.20
N PHE A 90 -6.85 2.39 7.44
CA PHE A 90 -5.59 2.85 8.00
C PHE A 90 -5.79 4.11 8.85
N GLU A 91 -6.58 5.08 8.38
CA GLU A 91 -6.96 6.27 9.16
C GLU A 91 -7.56 5.89 10.50
N ARG A 92 -8.51 4.95 10.49
CA ARG A 92 -9.19 4.47 11.69
C ARG A 92 -8.21 3.85 12.68
N VAL A 93 -7.33 2.98 12.21
CA VAL A 93 -6.36 2.31 13.09
C VAL A 93 -5.35 3.30 13.68
N PHE A 94 -4.79 4.20 12.86
CA PHE A 94 -3.84 5.21 13.35
C PHE A 94 -4.48 6.12 14.40
N HIS A 95 -5.73 6.52 14.18
CA HIS A 95 -6.49 7.29 15.16
C HIS A 95 -6.72 6.50 16.46
N GLU A 96 -7.23 5.27 16.39
CA GLU A 96 -7.53 4.48 17.60
C GLU A 96 -6.28 4.09 18.41
N LEU A 97 -5.15 3.92 17.75
CA LEU A 97 -3.87 3.60 18.40
C LEU A 97 -3.09 4.86 18.83
N ASN A 98 -3.65 6.06 18.65
CA ASN A 98 -2.97 7.34 18.88
C ASN A 98 -1.58 7.42 18.22
N LEU A 99 -1.46 6.86 17.01
CA LEU A 99 -0.22 6.87 16.26
C LEU A 99 -0.06 8.20 15.54
N VAL A 100 1.19 8.64 15.40
CA VAL A 100 1.51 9.82 14.60
C VAL A 100 1.16 9.51 13.15
N LYS A 101 0.16 10.22 12.64
CA LYS A 101 -0.23 10.12 11.24
C LYS A 101 0.96 10.53 10.37
N PRO A 102 1.25 9.79 9.29
CA PRO A 102 2.23 10.23 8.32
C PRO A 102 1.92 11.63 7.79
N ASN A 103 2.96 12.41 7.51
CA ASN A 103 2.80 13.69 6.83
C ASN A 103 2.39 13.43 5.37
N ASN A 104 1.09 13.40 5.10
CA ASN A 104 0.47 13.20 3.78
C ASN A 104 0.70 14.39 2.84
N LYS A 105 1.93 14.92 2.73
CA LYS A 105 2.25 16.04 1.83
C LYS A 105 2.11 15.70 0.34
N THR A 106 1.69 14.49 -0.01
CA THR A 106 1.48 14.07 -1.40
C THR A 106 0.03 13.62 -1.59
N THR A 107 -0.93 14.50 -1.30
CA THR A 107 -2.23 14.44 -1.98
C THR A 107 -1.97 14.55 -3.48
N ALA A 108 -2.30 13.49 -4.23
CA ALA A 108 -2.56 13.32 -5.68
C ALA A 108 -2.01 14.31 -6.74
N ASN A 109 -1.83 15.60 -6.45
CA ASN A 109 -1.43 16.65 -7.38
C ASN A 109 0.06 16.65 -7.74
N GLU A 110 0.97 16.11 -6.91
CA GLU A 110 2.42 16.14 -7.23
C GLU A 110 2.90 14.95 -8.07
N LEU A 111 2.13 13.86 -8.16
CA LEU A 111 2.51 12.68 -8.95
C LEU A 111 2.22 12.84 -10.46
N GLN A 112 1.51 13.91 -10.86
CA GLN A 112 1.42 14.30 -12.27
C GLN A 112 2.78 14.74 -12.85
N HIS A 113 3.72 15.24 -12.03
CA HIS A 113 5.01 15.72 -12.51
C HIS A 113 6.10 14.65 -12.64
N ILE A 114 5.89 13.43 -12.16
CA ILE A 114 6.92 12.37 -12.22
C ILE A 114 6.79 11.50 -13.49
N ARG A 115 5.65 11.51 -14.18
CA ARG A 115 5.43 10.67 -15.38
C ARG A 115 5.77 11.31 -16.72
N GLU A 116 6.06 12.60 -16.77
CA GLU A 116 6.38 13.29 -18.04
C GLU A 116 7.87 13.23 -18.43
N ASN A 117 8.75 12.66 -17.58
CA ASN A 117 10.20 12.70 -17.78
C ASN A 117 10.93 11.35 -17.78
N GLU A 118 10.24 10.20 -17.96
CA GLU A 118 10.96 8.96 -18.28
C GLU A 118 11.22 8.89 -19.80
N PRO A 119 12.48 8.84 -20.25
CA PRO A 119 12.79 8.70 -21.67
C PRO A 119 12.39 7.30 -22.16
N VAL A 120 11.96 7.27 -23.43
CA VAL A 120 11.57 6.07 -24.21
C VAL A 120 12.67 5.03 -24.24
#